data_AF-A0A327LW55-F1
#
_entry.id   AF-A0A327LW55-F1
#
_cell.length_a   1.000
_cell.length_b   1.000
_cell.length_c   1.000
_cell.angle_alpha   90.00
_cell.angle_beta   90.00
_cell.angle_gamma   90.00
#
_symmetry.space_group_name_H-M   'P 1'
#
loop_
_entity.id
_entity.type
_entity.pdbx_description
1 polymer ?
#
loop_
_entity_poly.entity_id
_entity_poly.type
_entity_poly.pdbx_seq_one_letter_code
_entity_poly.pdbx_strand_id
1 'polypeptide(L)'
;MAAFAAMDWNNSSEREQLDAVRRARPDELNQILCEYDWSLYPETVLGWASAQRGITLCAAITGFFNADPMRFNYLPRSDVPAQYHGICRLLDTMAQRVNAGFYLPNVTHIPCIQQKTLRAWMHYQQEDVIDNRRGRWVFEDELIAPLLNPVSQSVSGQAGRSEPEASGFPDLGALVKPLMNF
;
A
#
# COMPACT_ATOMS: atom_id res chain seq x y z
N MET A 1 -6.85 -13.17 17.00
CA MET A 1 -6.82 -13.90 15.71
C MET A 1 -7.36 -12.97 14.64
N ALA A 2 -6.66 -12.82 13.51
CA ALA A 2 -7.10 -11.93 12.44
C ALA A 2 -8.41 -12.44 11.83
N ALA A 3 -9.38 -11.54 11.62
CA ALA A 3 -10.69 -11.90 11.04
C ALA A 3 -10.55 -12.59 9.67
N PHE A 4 -9.49 -12.25 8.92
CA PHE A 4 -9.13 -12.86 7.64
C PHE A 4 -8.83 -14.36 7.74
N ALA A 5 -8.12 -14.81 8.77
CA ALA A 5 -7.71 -16.20 8.94
C ALA A 5 -8.81 -17.11 9.51
N ALA A 6 -9.88 -16.52 10.06
CA ALA A 6 -10.97 -17.26 10.69
C ALA A 6 -12.11 -17.60 9.71
N MET A 7 -12.16 -16.96 8.55
CA MET A 7 -13.20 -17.15 7.55
C MET A 7 -12.79 -18.22 6.53
N ASP A 8 -13.72 -19.12 6.22
CA ASP A 8 -13.57 -20.04 5.10
C ASP A 8 -14.00 -19.36 3.79
N TRP A 9 -13.06 -18.65 3.16
CA TRP A 9 -13.32 -17.87 1.94
C TRP A 9 -13.84 -18.71 0.76
N ASN A 10 -13.46 -19.99 0.66
CA ASN A 10 -13.82 -20.82 -0.49
C ASN A 10 -15.26 -21.33 -0.41
N ASN A 11 -15.79 -21.49 0.80
CA ASN A 11 -17.15 -22.01 1.01
C ASN A 11 -18.16 -20.92 1.43
N SER A 12 -17.70 -19.69 1.64
CA SER A 12 -18.56 -18.56 2.02
C SER A 12 -19.14 -17.85 0.80
N SER A 13 -20.39 -17.39 0.90
CA SER A 13 -21.03 -16.58 -0.13
C SER A 13 -20.38 -15.21 -0.29
N GLU A 14 -20.57 -14.57 -1.45
CA GLU A 14 -20.11 -13.20 -1.73
C GLU A 14 -20.52 -12.21 -0.64
N ARG A 15 -21.76 -12.30 -0.16
CA ARG A 15 -22.29 -11.42 0.87
C ARG A 15 -21.57 -11.62 2.20
N GLU A 16 -21.35 -12.86 2.61
CA GLU A 16 -20.63 -13.17 3.85
C GLU A 16 -19.19 -12.65 3.77
N GLN A 17 -18.52 -12.87 2.64
CA GLN A 17 -17.18 -12.37 2.40
C GLN A 17 -17.13 -10.84 2.50
N LEU A 18 -18.05 -10.14 1.84
CA LEU A 18 -18.14 -8.68 1.94
C LEU A 18 -18.39 -8.20 3.38
N ASP A 19 -19.29 -8.85 4.11
CA ASP A 19 -19.60 -8.51 5.50
C ASP A 19 -18.41 -8.76 6.43
N ALA A 20 -17.57 -9.76 6.15
CA ALA A 20 -16.33 -9.99 6.88
C ALA A 20 -15.30 -8.88 6.59
N VAL A 21 -15.09 -8.54 5.31
CA VAL A 21 -14.16 -7.47 4.89
C VAL A 21 -14.57 -6.13 5.51
N ARG A 22 -15.88 -5.82 5.57
CA ARG A 22 -16.40 -4.59 6.19
C ARG A 22 -16.10 -4.45 7.67
N ARG A 23 -15.87 -5.56 8.38
CA ARG A 23 -15.53 -5.57 9.81
C ARG A 23 -14.02 -5.69 10.05
N ALA A 24 -13.23 -5.89 9.00
CA ALA A 24 -11.80 -6.04 9.09
C ALA A 24 -11.10 -4.72 9.40
N ARG A 25 -10.01 -4.80 10.16
CA ARG A 25 -9.12 -3.67 10.47
C ARG A 25 -8.21 -3.36 9.28
N PRO A 26 -7.62 -2.16 9.20
CA PRO A 26 -6.75 -1.79 8.09
C PRO A 26 -5.62 -2.80 7.78
N ASP A 27 -4.95 -3.35 8.80
CA ASP A 27 -3.90 -4.36 8.60
C ASP A 27 -4.44 -5.65 7.96
N GLU A 28 -5.66 -6.05 8.34
CA GLU A 28 -6.34 -7.23 7.77
C GLU A 28 -6.79 -6.95 6.34
N LEU A 29 -7.21 -5.72 6.02
CA LEU A 29 -7.51 -5.32 4.64
C LEU A 29 -6.26 -5.31 3.75
N ASN A 30 -5.11 -4.93 4.28
CA ASN A 30 -3.84 -5.03 3.57
C ASN A 30 -3.50 -6.50 3.27
N GLN A 31 -3.69 -7.39 4.25
CA GLN A 31 -3.50 -8.83 4.03
C GLN A 31 -4.47 -9.38 2.98
N ILE A 32 -5.75 -8.99 3.03
CA ILE A 32 -6.76 -9.36 2.04
C ILE A 32 -6.31 -8.96 0.63
N LEU A 33 -5.82 -7.73 0.43
CA LEU A 33 -5.33 -7.31 -0.89
C LEU A 33 -4.15 -8.14 -1.39
N CYS A 34 -3.30 -8.64 -0.49
CA CYS A 34 -2.13 -9.44 -0.85
C CYS A 34 -2.45 -10.92 -1.12
N GLU A 35 -3.47 -11.49 -0.48
CA GLU A 35 -3.66 -12.95 -0.40
C GLU A 35 -5.00 -13.44 -0.96
N TYR A 36 -5.97 -12.55 -1.22
CA TYR A 36 -7.29 -12.95 -1.69
C TYR A 36 -7.24 -13.64 -3.06
N ASP A 37 -8.01 -14.72 -3.19
CA ASP A 37 -8.12 -15.48 -4.43
C ASP A 37 -9.01 -14.74 -5.45
N TRP A 38 -8.39 -14.33 -6.56
CA TRP A 38 -9.05 -13.65 -7.67
C TRP A 38 -10.05 -14.53 -8.44
N SER A 39 -10.13 -15.83 -8.16
CA SER A 39 -11.15 -16.73 -8.73
C SER A 39 -12.51 -16.66 -8.03
N LEU A 40 -12.61 -15.99 -6.88
CA LEU A 40 -13.82 -15.85 -6.07
C LEU A 40 -14.65 -14.61 -6.47
N TYR A 41 -14.80 -13.62 -5.57
CA TYR A 41 -15.59 -12.40 -5.77
C TYR A 41 -14.72 -11.13 -5.66
N PRO A 42 -13.64 -11.00 -6.45
CA PRO A 42 -12.65 -9.94 -6.28
C PRO A 42 -13.23 -8.54 -6.47
N GLU A 43 -14.17 -8.34 -7.41
CA GLU A 43 -14.78 -7.03 -7.64
C GLU A 43 -15.46 -6.48 -6.39
N THR A 44 -16.13 -7.35 -5.64
CA THR A 44 -16.86 -6.99 -4.44
C THR A 44 -15.92 -6.86 -3.24
N VAL A 45 -15.06 -7.86 -3.02
CA VAL A 45 -14.17 -7.90 -1.86
C VAL A 45 -13.02 -6.91 -1.99
N LEU A 46 -12.21 -7.02 -3.04
CA LEU A 46 -11.04 -6.17 -3.25
C LEU A 46 -11.42 -4.76 -3.68
N GLY A 47 -12.55 -4.60 -4.39
CA GLY A 47 -13.11 -3.29 -4.72
C GLY A 47 -13.46 -2.47 -3.48
N TRP A 48 -14.06 -3.10 -2.47
CA TRP A 48 -14.34 -2.45 -1.20
C TRP A 48 -13.05 -2.23 -0.38
N ALA A 49 -12.20 -3.25 -0.25
CA ALA A 49 -10.98 -3.19 0.56
C ALA A 49 -10.02 -2.09 0.07
N SER A 50 -9.74 -2.06 -1.25
CA SER A 50 -8.82 -1.08 -1.87
C SER A 50 -9.30 0.37 -1.78
N ALA A 51 -10.56 0.61 -1.42
CA ALA A 51 -11.14 1.95 -1.29
C ALA A 51 -11.02 2.52 0.14
N GLN A 52 -10.58 1.72 1.12
CA GLN A 52 -10.54 2.15 2.51
C GLN A 52 -9.28 2.97 2.84
N ARG A 53 -9.36 3.76 3.91
CA ARG A 53 -8.18 4.42 4.49
C ARG A 53 -7.31 3.40 5.22
N GLY A 54 -6.00 3.65 5.27
CA GLY A 54 -5.05 2.76 5.94
C GLY A 54 -4.53 1.62 5.04
N ILE A 55 -5.00 1.54 3.79
CA ILE A 55 -4.39 0.66 2.78
C ILE A 55 -3.01 1.21 2.40
N THR A 56 -2.04 0.31 2.35
CA THR A 56 -0.67 0.61 1.95
C THR A 56 -0.49 0.54 0.45
N LEU A 57 0.43 1.33 -0.07
CA LEU A 57 0.80 1.28 -1.49
C LEU A 57 1.31 -0.12 -1.87
N CYS A 58 2.07 -0.75 -0.97
CA CYS A 58 2.55 -2.12 -1.12
C CYS A 58 1.42 -3.13 -1.35
N ALA A 59 0.39 -3.11 -0.50
CA ALA A 59 -0.73 -4.05 -0.62
C ALA A 59 -1.55 -3.82 -1.89
N ALA A 60 -1.80 -2.54 -2.25
CA ALA A 60 -2.49 -2.21 -3.49
C ALA A 60 -1.74 -2.70 -4.73
N ILE A 61 -0.41 -2.50 -4.80
CA ILE A 61 0.42 -2.98 -5.91
C ILE A 61 0.51 -4.51 -5.93
N THR A 62 0.56 -5.15 -4.76
CA THR A 62 0.56 -6.61 -4.68
C THR A 62 -0.74 -7.19 -5.22
N GLY A 63 -1.88 -6.68 -4.77
CA GLY A 63 -3.19 -7.08 -5.27
C GLY A 63 -3.34 -6.83 -6.77
N PHE A 64 -2.88 -5.67 -7.26
CA PHE A 64 -2.91 -5.35 -8.69
C PHE A 64 -2.17 -6.41 -9.53
N PHE A 65 -0.97 -6.83 -9.12
CA PHE A 65 -0.20 -7.83 -9.87
C PHE A 65 -0.74 -9.26 -9.70
N ASN A 66 -1.37 -9.59 -8.57
CA ASN A 66 -1.99 -10.90 -8.38
C ASN A 66 -3.15 -11.18 -9.36
N ALA A 67 -3.75 -10.12 -9.93
CA ALA A 67 -4.75 -10.24 -10.98
C ALA A 67 -4.18 -10.64 -12.35
N ASP A 68 -2.85 -10.72 -12.48
CA ASP A 68 -2.13 -10.89 -13.74
C ASP A 68 -2.54 -9.86 -14.82
N PRO A 69 -2.29 -8.57 -14.58
CA PRO A 69 -2.78 -7.47 -15.41
C PRO A 69 -2.18 -7.50 -16.83
N MET A 70 -1.02 -8.14 -17.03
CA MET A 70 -0.35 -8.20 -18.32
C MET A 70 -1.23 -8.87 -19.40
N ARG A 71 -2.10 -9.81 -19.01
CA ARG A 71 -3.05 -10.49 -19.90
C ARG A 71 -3.98 -9.53 -20.65
N PHE A 72 -4.24 -8.35 -20.09
CA PHE A 72 -5.19 -7.37 -20.65
C PHE A 72 -4.54 -6.02 -20.99
N ASN A 73 -3.28 -5.80 -20.63
CA ASN A 73 -2.65 -4.47 -20.70
C ASN A 73 -2.62 -3.88 -22.11
N TYR A 74 -2.52 -4.72 -23.14
CA TYR A 74 -2.46 -4.31 -24.54
C TYR A 74 -3.70 -4.69 -25.35
N LEU A 75 -4.73 -5.24 -24.71
CA LEU A 75 -5.98 -5.58 -25.37
C LEU A 75 -6.90 -4.35 -25.45
N PRO A 76 -7.46 -4.02 -26.64
CA PRO A 76 -8.54 -3.07 -26.74
C PRO A 76 -9.71 -3.46 -25.83
N ARG A 77 -10.42 -2.46 -25.28
CA ARG A 77 -11.54 -2.71 -24.34
C ARG A 77 -12.66 -3.58 -24.95
N SER A 78 -12.88 -3.48 -26.25
CA SER A 78 -13.84 -4.32 -27.01
C SER A 78 -13.46 -5.79 -27.03
N ASP A 79 -12.17 -6.09 -26.90
CA ASP A 79 -11.61 -7.42 -27.13
C ASP A 79 -11.42 -8.19 -25.82
N VAL A 80 -11.60 -7.51 -24.68
CA VAL A 80 -11.65 -8.14 -23.37
C VAL A 80 -12.92 -8.99 -23.27
N PRO A 81 -12.83 -10.31 -22.98
CA PRO A 81 -14.02 -11.15 -22.79
C PRO A 81 -14.90 -10.61 -21.66
N ALA A 82 -16.23 -10.69 -21.84
CA ALA A 82 -17.22 -10.11 -20.92
C ALA A 82 -17.01 -10.52 -19.45
N GLN A 83 -16.60 -11.77 -19.21
CA GLN A 83 -16.32 -12.29 -17.86
C GLN A 83 -15.17 -11.57 -17.13
N TYR A 84 -14.27 -10.89 -17.85
CA TYR A 84 -13.15 -10.13 -17.26
C TYR A 84 -13.41 -8.62 -17.20
N HIS A 85 -14.58 -8.14 -17.61
CA HIS A 85 -14.88 -6.70 -17.57
C HIS A 85 -14.88 -6.14 -16.15
N GLY A 86 -15.36 -6.92 -15.17
CA GLY A 86 -15.34 -6.57 -13.76
C GLY A 86 -13.91 -6.43 -13.23
N ILE A 87 -13.10 -7.46 -13.40
CA ILE A 87 -11.66 -7.48 -13.11
C ILE A 87 -10.94 -6.26 -13.70
N CYS A 88 -11.08 -6.00 -15.01
CA CYS A 88 -10.40 -4.87 -15.62
C CYS A 88 -10.85 -3.53 -15.04
N ARG A 89 -12.14 -3.38 -14.69
CA ARG A 89 -12.65 -2.16 -14.05
C ARG A 89 -12.07 -1.97 -12.64
N LEU A 90 -11.91 -3.06 -11.89
CA LEU A 90 -11.25 -3.03 -10.59
C LEU A 90 -9.79 -2.58 -10.74
N LEU A 91 -9.05 -3.16 -11.70
CA LEU A 91 -7.68 -2.76 -12.00
C LEU A 91 -7.57 -1.30 -12.44
N ASP A 92 -8.49 -0.80 -13.29
CA ASP A 92 -8.57 0.63 -13.65
C ASP A 92 -8.68 1.50 -12.40
N THR A 93 -9.55 1.12 -11.47
CA THR A 93 -9.81 1.87 -10.24
C THR A 93 -8.59 1.85 -9.31
N MET A 94 -7.94 0.69 -9.17
CA MET A 94 -6.72 0.57 -8.36
C MET A 94 -5.59 1.40 -8.94
N ALA A 95 -5.35 1.32 -10.25
CA ALA A 95 -4.32 2.10 -10.93
C ALA A 95 -4.58 3.61 -10.80
N GLN A 96 -5.84 4.04 -10.97
CA GLN A 96 -6.21 5.43 -10.77
C GLN A 96 -5.94 5.91 -9.34
N ARG A 97 -6.25 5.11 -8.32
CA ARG A 97 -5.98 5.46 -6.90
C ARG A 97 -4.49 5.53 -6.60
N VAL A 98 -3.70 4.61 -7.16
CA VAL A 98 -2.23 4.68 -7.08
C VAL A 98 -1.74 5.99 -7.67
N ASN A 99 -2.17 6.34 -8.89
CA ASN A 99 -1.74 7.56 -9.56
C ASN A 99 -2.33 8.84 -8.95
N ALA A 100 -3.39 8.74 -8.15
CA ALA A 100 -3.89 9.86 -7.36
C ALA A 100 -3.14 10.03 -6.02
N GLY A 101 -2.12 9.19 -5.74
CA GLY A 101 -1.38 9.20 -4.49
C GLY A 101 -2.21 8.74 -3.28
N PHE A 102 -3.35 8.07 -3.49
CA PHE A 102 -4.29 7.70 -2.42
C PHE A 102 -3.64 6.83 -1.33
N TYR A 103 -2.65 6.02 -1.69
CA TYR A 103 -1.97 5.09 -0.79
C TYR A 103 -0.66 5.62 -0.20
N LEU A 104 -0.18 6.80 -0.63
CA LEU A 104 1.13 7.34 -0.20
C LEU A 104 1.28 7.63 1.29
N PRO A 105 0.24 8.06 2.03
CA PRO A 105 0.39 8.28 3.48
C PRO A 105 0.86 7.03 4.25
N ASN A 106 0.71 5.83 3.68
CA ASN A 106 1.06 4.55 4.30
C ASN A 106 1.91 3.71 3.33
N VAL A 107 3.12 4.17 2.98
CA VAL A 107 3.96 3.47 1.99
C VAL A 107 4.30 2.04 2.42
N THR A 108 4.68 1.84 3.69
CA THR A 108 5.29 0.58 4.14
C THR A 108 4.95 0.24 5.58
N HIS A 109 3.98 -0.66 5.75
CA HIS A 109 3.86 -1.52 6.94
C HIS A 109 4.22 -2.99 6.64
N ILE A 110 4.30 -3.36 5.36
CA ILE A 110 4.54 -4.72 4.88
C ILE A 110 5.61 -4.67 3.76
N PRO A 111 6.54 -5.64 3.68
CA PRO A 111 7.49 -5.72 2.57
C PRO A 111 6.81 -5.91 1.21
N CYS A 112 7.24 -5.16 0.19
CA CYS A 112 6.74 -5.30 -1.17
C CYS A 112 7.33 -6.53 -1.86
N ILE A 113 6.57 -7.63 -1.84
CA ILE A 113 6.94 -8.90 -2.48
C ILE A 113 7.05 -8.72 -4.01
N GLN A 114 6.24 -7.82 -4.58
CA GLN A 114 6.18 -7.59 -6.03
C GLN A 114 7.24 -6.58 -6.54
N GLN A 115 8.26 -6.22 -5.76
CA GLN A 115 9.23 -5.18 -6.18
C GLN A 115 9.92 -5.50 -7.51
N LYS A 116 10.30 -6.77 -7.75
CA LYS A 116 10.90 -7.20 -9.01
C LYS A 116 9.93 -7.07 -10.19
N THR A 117 8.69 -7.51 -10.00
CA THR A 117 7.60 -7.39 -10.98
C THR A 117 7.32 -5.94 -11.31
N LEU A 118 7.26 -5.08 -10.30
CA LEU A 118 7.07 -3.64 -10.45
C LEU A 118 8.21 -2.98 -11.24
N ARG A 119 9.47 -3.33 -10.98
CA ARG A 119 10.61 -2.85 -11.78
C ARG A 119 10.48 -3.24 -13.25
N ALA A 120 10.15 -4.50 -13.52
CA ALA A 120 9.94 -4.97 -14.89
C ALA A 120 8.78 -4.24 -15.57
N TRP A 121 7.69 -4.02 -14.85
CA TRP A 121 6.54 -3.25 -15.33
C TRP A 121 6.91 -1.81 -15.70
N MET A 122 7.65 -1.12 -14.82
CA MET A 122 8.13 0.24 -15.10
C MET A 122 9.09 0.28 -16.29
N HIS A 123 9.93 -0.73 -16.45
CA HIS A 123 10.79 -0.86 -17.64
C HIS A 123 9.96 -1.03 -18.92
N TYR A 124 8.98 -1.93 -18.94
CA TYR A 124 8.11 -2.10 -20.11
C TYR A 124 7.30 -0.85 -20.44
N GLN A 125 6.85 -0.10 -19.43
CA GLN A 125 6.21 1.20 -19.66
C GLN A 125 7.15 2.20 -20.36
N GLN A 126 8.46 2.18 -20.08
CA GLN A 126 9.43 3.05 -20.74
C GLN A 126 9.67 2.61 -22.20
N GLU A 127 9.82 1.30 -22.43
CA GLU A 127 9.92 0.73 -23.78
C GLU A 127 8.68 1.05 -24.63
N ASP A 128 7.49 0.99 -24.05
CA ASP A 128 6.24 1.38 -24.72
C ASP A 128 6.31 2.83 -25.23
N VAL A 129 6.83 3.76 -24.43
CA VAL A 129 6.99 5.17 -24.85
C VAL A 129 7.94 5.29 -26.04
N ILE A 130 9.05 4.54 -26.04
CA ILE A 130 10.02 4.51 -27.16
C ILE A 130 9.34 3.97 -28.42
N ASP A 131 8.53 2.93 -28.28
CA ASP A 131 7.78 2.28 -29.37
C ASP A 131 6.52 3.06 -29.80
N ASN A 132 6.25 4.23 -29.21
CA ASN A 132 5.02 5.01 -29.39
C ASN A 132 3.74 4.18 -29.16
N ARG A 133 3.81 3.28 -28.17
CA ARG A 133 2.70 2.49 -27.64
C ARG A 133 2.42 2.92 -26.21
N ARG A 134 1.31 2.43 -25.66
CA ARG A 134 0.98 2.64 -24.26
C ARG A 134 0.10 1.49 -23.78
N GLY A 135 0.53 0.82 -22.71
CA GLY A 135 -0.34 -0.09 -21.96
C GLY A 135 -1.55 0.62 -21.35
N ARG A 136 -2.59 -0.14 -21.05
CA ARG A 136 -3.81 0.35 -20.40
C ARG A 136 -3.54 0.95 -19.04
N TRP A 137 -2.67 0.33 -18.25
CA TRP A 137 -2.30 0.81 -16.91
C TRP A 137 -0.86 1.26 -16.91
N VAL A 138 -0.66 2.52 -16.55
CA VAL A 138 0.65 3.16 -16.45
C VAL A 138 0.75 3.75 -15.06
N PHE A 139 1.81 3.42 -14.32
CA PHE A 139 2.09 4.06 -13.04
C PHE A 139 3.04 5.23 -13.19
N GLU A 140 2.81 6.28 -12.41
CA GLU A 140 3.70 7.43 -12.33
C GLU A 140 4.93 7.10 -11.47
N ASP A 141 6.12 7.41 -12.00
CA ASP A 141 7.39 7.05 -11.36
C ASP A 141 7.53 7.62 -9.95
N GLU A 142 7.15 8.89 -9.77
CA GLU A 142 7.22 9.57 -8.46
C GLU A 142 6.37 8.89 -7.38
N LEU A 143 5.20 8.36 -7.77
CA LEU A 143 4.26 7.73 -6.85
C LEU A 143 4.67 6.30 -6.49
N ILE A 144 5.39 5.63 -7.39
CA ILE A 144 5.89 4.27 -7.20
C ILE A 144 7.32 4.23 -6.62
N ALA A 145 8.08 5.32 -6.74
CA ALA A 145 9.45 5.44 -6.26
C ALA A 145 9.67 4.94 -4.82
N PRO A 146 8.76 5.16 -3.85
CA PRO A 146 8.93 4.64 -2.50
C PRO A 146 8.98 3.10 -2.40
N LEU A 147 8.33 2.37 -3.32
CA LEU A 147 8.41 0.91 -3.39
C LEU A 147 9.66 0.42 -4.14
N LEU A 148 10.15 1.19 -5.11
CA LEU A 148 11.34 0.84 -5.90
C LEU A 148 12.63 1.12 -5.13
N ASN A 149 12.66 2.20 -4.36
CA ASN A 149 13.83 2.63 -3.62
C ASN A 149 13.46 2.74 -2.14
N PRO A 150 13.14 1.62 -1.47
CA PRO A 150 12.83 1.67 -0.06
C PRO A 150 14.05 2.22 0.66
N VAL A 151 13.90 3.39 1.27
CA VAL A 151 14.94 3.92 2.16
C VAL A 151 15.13 2.86 3.22
N SER A 152 16.32 2.26 3.27
CA SER A 152 16.66 1.35 4.35
C SER A 152 16.50 2.15 5.63
N GLN A 153 15.42 1.90 6.37
CA GLN A 153 15.34 2.35 7.75
C GLN A 153 16.37 1.50 8.49
N SER A 154 17.63 1.95 8.46
CA SER A 154 18.60 1.56 9.46
C SER A 154 17.93 1.84 10.79
N VAL A 155 17.68 0.78 11.56
CA VAL A 155 17.20 0.86 12.93
C VAL A 155 18.13 1.83 13.65
N SER A 156 17.69 3.07 13.84
CA SER A 156 18.28 3.96 14.83
C SER A 156 17.96 3.31 16.16
N GLY A 157 18.94 2.54 16.63
CA GLY A 157 18.92 1.84 17.89
C GLY A 157 18.43 2.77 18.98
N GLN A 158 17.50 2.21 19.77
CA GLN A 158 17.06 2.65 21.08
C GLN A 158 17.97 3.73 21.67
N ALA A 159 17.42 4.94 21.80
CA ALA A 159 17.90 5.92 22.75
C ALA A 159 17.99 5.22 24.11
N GLY A 160 19.22 4.95 24.55
CA GLY A 160 19.51 4.57 25.92
C GLY A 160 18.87 5.61 26.83
N ARG A 161 17.85 5.18 27.56
CA ARG A 161 17.24 5.93 28.63
C ARG A 161 18.27 5.96 29.76
N SER A 162 19.18 6.92 29.72
CA SER A 162 20.03 7.22 30.87
C SER A 162 19.14 7.89 31.91
N GLU A 163 18.73 7.12 32.92
CA GLU A 163 18.22 7.67 34.18
C GLU A 163 19.30 8.58 34.79
N PRO A 164 18.98 9.81 35.24
CA PRO A 164 19.85 10.52 36.13
C PRO A 164 19.57 10.07 37.56
N GLU A 165 20.50 9.31 38.13
CA GLU A 165 20.59 9.07 39.56
C GLU A 165 20.68 10.41 40.32
N ALA A 166 19.95 10.47 41.42
CA ALA A 166 19.91 11.60 42.33
C ALA A 166 21.22 11.73 43.12
N SER A 167 21.84 12.91 43.10
CA SER A 167 22.73 13.33 44.19
C SER A 167 22.92 14.85 44.26
N GLY A 168 22.54 15.44 45.39
CA GLY A 168 23.25 16.58 45.99
C GLY A 168 22.70 17.98 45.71
N PHE A 169 21.87 18.49 46.62
CA PHE A 169 21.92 19.90 47.01
C PHE A 169 22.98 20.04 48.13
N PRO A 170 23.75 21.14 48.19
CA PRO A 170 23.22 22.35 48.79
C PRO A 170 23.57 23.67 48.09
N ASP A 171 22.65 24.62 48.31
CA ASP A 171 22.76 26.07 48.53
C ASP A 171 24.07 26.81 48.21
N LEU A 172 23.95 27.96 47.55
CA LEU A 172 24.51 29.25 48.03
C LEU A 172 24.03 30.40 47.13
N GLY A 173 23.26 31.30 47.74
CA GLY A 173 22.88 32.57 47.14
C GLY A 173 24.07 33.47 46.81
N ALA A 174 24.10 33.95 45.56
CA ALA A 174 24.70 35.19 45.06
C ALA A 174 24.54 35.10 43.53
N LEU A 175 24.07 36.07 42.77
CA LEU A 175 24.28 37.51 42.88
C LEU A 175 23.21 38.17 42.01
N VAL A 176 22.36 38.97 42.63
CA VAL A 176 21.54 39.97 41.95
C VAL A 176 22.48 40.97 41.27
N LYS A 177 22.34 41.19 39.95
CA LYS A 177 22.47 42.51 39.34
C LYS A 177 21.54 42.63 38.12
N PRO A 178 20.60 43.58 38.11
CA PRO A 178 19.88 43.97 36.91
C PRO A 178 20.67 45.05 36.17
N LEU A 179 20.51 45.14 34.85
CA LEU A 179 20.37 46.44 34.19
C LEU A 179 19.80 46.25 32.79
N MET A 180 18.59 46.78 32.64
CA MET A 180 17.89 47.03 31.40
C MET A 180 18.50 48.21 30.64
N ASN A 181 18.32 48.14 29.32
CA ASN A 181 17.98 49.21 28.37
C ASN A 181 19.06 49.92 27.55
N PHE A 182 18.79 49.84 26.23
CA PHE A 182 19.26 50.56 25.04
C PHE A 182 20.61 50.16 24.44
#